data_AF-A0A947EZV9-F1
#
_entry.id   AF-A0A947EZV9-F1
#
_cell.length_a   1.000
_cell.length_b   1.000
_cell.length_c   1.000
_cell.angle_alpha   90.00
_cell.angle_beta   90.00
_cell.angle_gamma   90.00
#
_symmetry.space_group_name_H-M   'P 1'
#
loop_
_entity.id
_entity.type
_entity.pdbx_description
1 polymer ?
#
loop_
_entity_poly.entity_id
_entity_poly.type
_entity_poly.pdbx_seq_one_letter_code
_entity_poly.pdbx_strand_id
1 'polypeptide(L)'
;MLDVEIKVRTDSYEQQNIADPKIALNFINEYVGLLNNSFAGKECEMSLEQWLDNRTDVSSDFKNEYHRILKEAALENPGYGLGFDPILDAQDFPDSGFELYGTVSSDGYLTVKGIEWAGFKIRMRLVKEKSTWLVDGSGIINIPESEQAIRQ
;
A
#
# COMPACT_ATOMS: atom_id res chain seq x y z
N MET A 1 -25.61 -28.75 23.95
CA MET A 1 -26.03 -28.25 22.62
C MET A 1 -25.77 -26.75 22.44
N LEU A 2 -25.55 -25.97 23.51
CA LEU A 2 -25.22 -24.54 23.44
C LEU A 2 -23.75 -24.23 23.07
N ASP A 3 -22.82 -25.17 23.29
CA ASP A 3 -21.38 -24.91 23.11
C ASP A 3 -20.94 -24.86 21.64
N VAL A 4 -21.71 -25.47 20.73
CA VAL A 4 -21.39 -25.51 19.29
C VAL A 4 -21.75 -24.18 18.61
N GLU A 5 -22.89 -23.58 18.98
CA GLU A 5 -23.31 -22.27 18.42
C GLU A 5 -22.42 -21.12 18.86
N ILE A 6 -21.92 -21.14 20.11
CA ILE A 6 -21.04 -20.09 20.62
C ILE A 6 -19.69 -20.14 19.91
N LYS A 7 -19.11 -21.34 19.72
CA LYS A 7 -17.82 -21.54 19.06
C LYS A 7 -17.83 -21.13 17.59
N VAL A 8 -18.89 -21.49 16.86
CA VAL A 8 -19.07 -21.10 15.45
C VAL A 8 -19.21 -19.57 15.31
N ARG A 9 -19.90 -18.91 16.24
CA ARG A 9 -19.98 -17.44 16.24
C ARG A 9 -18.63 -16.79 16.52
N THR A 10 -17.88 -17.22 17.53
CA THR A 10 -16.55 -16.64 17.82
C THR A 10 -15.55 -16.82 16.69
N ASP A 11 -15.51 -18.00 16.05
CA ASP A 11 -14.61 -18.26 14.92
C ASP A 11 -14.98 -17.39 13.69
N SER A 12 -16.27 -17.13 13.48
CA SER A 12 -16.75 -16.24 12.41
C SER A 12 -16.50 -14.75 12.68
N TYR A 13 -16.52 -14.32 13.95
CA TYR A 13 -16.23 -12.94 14.35
C TYR A 13 -14.72 -12.64 14.32
N GLU A 14 -13.87 -13.60 14.69
CA GLU A 14 -12.42 -13.46 14.58
C GLU A 14 -11.95 -13.45 13.12
N GLN A 15 -12.51 -14.30 12.25
CA GLN A 15 -12.18 -14.29 10.81
C GLN A 15 -12.59 -12.98 10.11
N GLN A 16 -13.63 -12.28 10.56
CA GLN A 16 -14.05 -10.98 10.00
C GLN A 16 -13.19 -9.79 10.47
N ASN A 17 -12.28 -9.99 11.42
CA ASN A 17 -11.38 -8.96 11.94
C ASN A 17 -9.92 -9.13 11.50
N ILE A 18 -9.61 -10.12 10.67
CA ILE A 18 -8.28 -10.26 10.09
C ILE A 18 -8.29 -9.56 8.73
N ALA A 19 -7.33 -8.66 8.50
CA ALA A 19 -7.19 -7.97 7.23
C ALA A 19 -6.78 -8.95 6.13
N ASP A 20 -7.42 -8.87 4.95
CA ASP A 20 -7.01 -9.67 3.79
C ASP A 20 -5.78 -9.02 3.13
N PRO A 21 -4.58 -9.64 3.19
CA PRO A 21 -3.37 -9.09 2.58
C PRO A 21 -3.50 -8.87 1.07
N LYS A 22 -4.45 -9.54 0.40
CA LYS A 22 -4.68 -9.35 -1.04
C LYS A 22 -5.06 -7.92 -1.40
N ILE A 23 -5.67 -7.17 -0.49
CA ILE A 23 -6.03 -5.77 -0.72
C ILE A 23 -4.76 -4.95 -0.98
N ALA A 24 -3.79 -5.04 -0.08
CA ALA A 24 -2.49 -4.38 -0.23
C ALA A 24 -1.69 -4.94 -1.41
N LEU A 25 -1.72 -6.26 -1.62
CA LEU A 25 -0.99 -6.90 -2.71
C LEU A 25 -1.53 -6.50 -4.09
N ASN A 26 -2.85 -6.37 -4.24
CA ASN A 26 -3.47 -5.92 -5.48
C ASN A 26 -3.13 -4.45 -5.72
N PHE A 27 -3.28 -3.59 -4.70
CA PHE A 27 -2.93 -2.18 -4.79
C PHE A 27 -1.49 -1.96 -5.31
N ILE A 28 -0.50 -2.60 -4.68
CA ILE A 28 0.90 -2.35 -5.03
C ILE A 28 1.29 -2.92 -6.40
N ASN A 29 0.70 -4.06 -6.80
CA ASN A 29 0.97 -4.64 -8.12
C ASN A 29 0.27 -3.89 -9.25
N GLU A 30 -0.94 -3.37 -9.01
CA GLU A 30 -1.61 -2.48 -9.97
C GLU A 30 -0.86 -1.15 -10.11
N TYR A 31 -0.28 -0.65 -9.02
CA TYR A 31 0.59 0.52 -9.02
C TYR A 31 1.84 0.30 -9.88
N VAL A 32 2.57 -0.82 -9.68
CA VAL A 32 3.71 -1.19 -10.54
C VAL A 32 3.30 -1.34 -12.00
N GLY A 33 2.13 -1.95 -12.26
CA GLY A 33 1.59 -2.05 -13.62
C GLY A 33 1.36 -0.70 -14.28
N LEU A 34 0.88 0.29 -13.52
CA LEU A 34 0.70 1.67 -13.99
C LEU A 34 2.05 2.34 -14.32
N LEU A 35 3.04 2.20 -13.44
CA LEU A 35 4.39 2.71 -13.66
C LEU A 35 5.01 2.11 -14.92
N ASN A 36 5.00 0.78 -15.04
CA ASN A 36 5.50 0.07 -16.22
C ASN A 36 4.87 0.55 -17.54
N ASN A 37 3.55 0.79 -17.55
CA ASN A 37 2.89 1.29 -18.75
C ASN A 37 3.31 2.72 -19.10
N SER A 38 3.49 3.57 -18.07
CA SER A 38 3.95 4.95 -18.23
C SER A 38 5.40 5.01 -18.75
N PHE A 39 6.31 4.20 -18.19
CA PHE A 39 7.70 4.10 -18.66
C PHE A 39 7.83 3.49 -20.06
N ALA A 40 6.92 2.59 -20.44
CA ALA A 40 6.85 2.04 -21.79
C ALA A 40 6.30 3.03 -22.84
N GLY A 41 5.97 4.28 -22.45
CA GLY A 41 5.42 5.31 -23.34
C GLY A 41 4.02 4.99 -23.85
N LYS A 42 3.29 4.10 -23.16
CA LYS A 42 1.89 3.83 -23.50
C LYS A 42 1.05 5.00 -23.01
N GLU A 43 0.11 5.44 -23.85
CA GLU A 43 -0.85 6.46 -23.44
C GLU A 43 -1.63 5.95 -22.23
N CYS A 44 -1.52 6.68 -21.13
CA CYS A 44 -2.29 6.46 -19.94
C CYS A 44 -3.36 7.55 -19.91
N GLU A 45 -4.64 7.16 -19.96
CA GLU A 45 -5.76 8.12 -19.99
C GLU A 45 -5.87 8.95 -18.71
N MET A 46 -5.21 8.54 -17.62
CA MET A 46 -5.21 9.21 -16.33
C MET A 46 -3.79 9.33 -15.75
N SER A 47 -3.57 10.42 -15.01
CA SER A 47 -2.36 10.59 -14.20
C SER A 47 -2.35 9.61 -13.03
N LEU A 48 -1.17 9.42 -12.43
CA LEU A 48 -1.00 8.57 -11.25
C LEU A 48 -1.79 9.10 -10.04
N GLU A 49 -1.83 10.43 -9.86
CA GLU A 49 -2.67 11.09 -8.84
C GLU A 49 -4.16 10.78 -9.07
N GLN A 50 -4.64 10.88 -10.32
CA GLN A 50 -6.03 10.57 -10.67
C GLN A 50 -6.35 9.08 -10.48
N TRP A 51 -5.41 8.19 -10.80
CA TRP A 51 -5.55 6.76 -10.54
C TRP A 51 -5.75 6.51 -9.04
N LEU A 52 -4.90 7.11 -8.19
CA LEU A 52 -4.97 6.96 -6.74
C LEU A 52 -6.28 7.54 -6.18
N ASP A 53 -6.68 8.73 -6.63
CA ASP A 53 -7.90 9.40 -6.15
C ASP A 53 -9.16 8.59 -6.46
N ASN A 54 -9.18 7.86 -7.57
CA ASN A 54 -10.30 7.01 -7.97
C ASN A 54 -10.35 5.64 -7.27
N ARG A 55 -9.33 5.26 -6.50
CA ARG A 55 -9.32 3.98 -5.76
C ARG A 55 -10.38 3.97 -4.66
N THR A 56 -11.15 2.90 -4.58
CA THR A 56 -12.16 2.69 -3.51
C THR A 56 -11.65 1.82 -2.35
N ASP A 57 -10.47 1.23 -2.51
CA ASP A 57 -9.78 0.36 -1.56
C ASP A 57 -8.56 1.04 -0.89
N VAL A 58 -8.47 2.36 -1.00
CA VAL A 58 -7.44 3.21 -0.37
C VAL A 58 -8.13 4.22 0.53
N SER A 59 -7.62 4.41 1.75
CA SER A 59 -8.21 5.33 2.73
C SER A 59 -8.13 6.78 2.25
N SER A 60 -9.00 7.63 2.79
CA SER A 60 -8.91 9.07 2.51
C SER A 60 -7.63 9.67 3.11
N ASP A 61 -7.18 9.14 4.25
CA ASP A 61 -5.97 9.58 4.94
C ASP A 61 -4.70 9.25 4.14
N PHE A 62 -4.63 8.09 3.48
CA PHE A 62 -3.55 7.77 2.55
C PHE A 62 -3.48 8.81 1.42
N LYS A 63 -4.61 9.10 0.77
CA LYS A 63 -4.67 10.03 -0.36
C LYS A 63 -4.26 11.44 0.05
N ASN A 64 -4.80 11.91 1.18
CA ASN A 64 -4.47 13.22 1.72
C ASN A 64 -2.98 13.34 2.06
N GLU A 65 -2.40 12.30 2.66
CA GLU A 65 -0.99 12.29 3.01
C GLU A 65 -0.08 12.25 1.78
N TYR A 66 -0.43 11.44 0.78
CA TYR A 66 0.26 11.41 -0.50
C TYR A 66 0.30 12.81 -1.15
N HIS A 67 -0.86 13.48 -1.25
CA HIS A 67 -0.94 14.84 -1.80
C HIS A 67 -0.17 15.86 -0.96
N ARG A 68 -0.20 15.74 0.37
CA ARG A 68 0.57 16.60 1.28
C ARG A 68 2.06 16.47 1.03
N ILE A 69 2.58 15.25 1.00
CA ILE A 69 4.00 14.93 0.77
C ILE A 69 4.47 15.51 -0.57
N LEU A 70 3.72 15.28 -1.67
CA LEU A 70 4.09 15.83 -2.97
C LEU A 70 4.08 17.36 -3.00
N LYS A 71 3.06 17.97 -2.40
CA LYS A 71 2.94 19.43 -2.33
C LYS A 71 4.09 20.05 -1.54
N GLU A 72 4.44 19.48 -0.39
CA GLU A 72 5.56 19.95 0.42
C GLU A 72 6.88 19.81 -0.32
N ALA A 73 7.13 18.65 -0.93
CA ALA A 73 8.34 18.43 -1.72
C ALA A 73 8.47 19.40 -2.91
N ALA A 74 7.36 19.74 -3.58
CA ALA A 74 7.35 20.72 -4.66
C ALA A 74 7.64 22.16 -4.17
N LEU A 75 7.25 22.48 -2.92
CA LEU A 75 7.57 23.77 -2.30
C LEU A 75 9.02 23.84 -1.83
N GLU A 76 9.54 22.75 -1.25
CA GLU A 76 10.90 22.65 -0.73
C GLU A 76 11.94 22.56 -1.87
N ASN A 77 11.63 21.82 -2.93
CA ASN A 77 12.52 21.62 -4.07
C ASN A 77 11.78 21.74 -5.41
N PRO A 78 11.48 22.97 -5.86
CA PRO A 78 10.75 23.21 -7.10
C PRO A 78 11.41 22.57 -8.32
N GLY A 79 10.64 21.79 -9.07
CA GLY A 79 11.10 21.10 -10.29
C GLY A 79 11.80 19.76 -10.06
N TYR A 80 12.16 19.43 -8.81
CA TYR A 80 12.81 18.15 -8.46
C TYR A 80 11.92 17.28 -7.57
N GLY A 81 11.15 17.88 -6.66
CA GLY A 81 10.29 17.15 -5.72
C GLY A 81 11.09 16.26 -4.76
N LEU A 82 10.57 15.06 -4.44
CA LEU A 82 11.20 14.13 -3.51
C LEU A 82 12.49 13.49 -4.05
N GLY A 83 12.60 13.33 -5.37
CA GLY A 83 13.66 12.54 -5.99
C GLY A 83 13.53 11.01 -5.79
N PHE A 84 12.41 10.54 -5.23
CA PHE A 84 12.04 9.13 -5.11
C PHE A 84 10.51 9.00 -5.03
N ASP A 85 10.00 7.78 -5.20
CA ASP A 85 8.59 7.45 -5.11
C ASP A 85 8.15 7.25 -3.64
N PRO A 86 7.18 8.01 -3.12
CA PRO A 86 6.78 7.91 -1.71
C PRO A 86 5.94 6.67 -1.38
N ILE A 87 5.29 6.03 -2.37
CA ILE A 87 4.51 4.79 -2.19
C ILE A 87 5.47 3.60 -2.06
N LEU A 88 6.54 3.61 -2.85
CA LEU A 88 7.56 2.55 -2.88
C LEU A 88 8.70 2.78 -1.87
N ASP A 89 8.89 4.03 -1.46
CA ASP A 89 10.08 4.50 -0.75
C ASP A 89 11.38 4.10 -1.48
N ALA A 90 11.46 4.42 -2.78
CA ALA A 90 12.55 4.01 -3.66
C ALA A 90 12.65 4.86 -4.94
N GLN A 91 13.81 4.83 -5.61
CA GLN A 91 13.98 5.43 -6.94
C GLN A 91 13.62 4.49 -8.09
N ASP A 92 13.75 3.18 -7.86
CA ASP A 92 13.53 2.13 -8.84
C ASP A 92 12.63 1.04 -8.23
N PHE A 93 12.15 0.09 -9.02
CA PHE A 93 11.20 -0.92 -8.56
C PHE A 93 11.30 -2.25 -9.34
N PRO A 94 10.88 -3.38 -8.74
CA PRO A 94 10.86 -4.66 -9.44
C PRO A 94 9.73 -4.69 -10.49
N ASP A 95 10.10 -4.76 -11.76
CA ASP A 95 9.15 -4.80 -12.91
C ASP A 95 8.10 -5.92 -12.77
N SER A 96 8.53 -7.07 -12.25
CA SER A 96 7.68 -8.25 -12.04
C SER A 96 6.67 -8.09 -10.88
N GLY A 97 6.73 -6.98 -10.14
CA GLY A 97 5.87 -6.69 -9.01
C GLY A 97 6.31 -7.37 -7.71
N PHE A 98 5.34 -7.59 -6.85
CA PHE A 98 5.52 -7.92 -5.44
C PHE A 98 4.76 -9.17 -5.04
N GLU A 99 5.30 -9.86 -4.04
CA GLU A 99 4.66 -10.96 -3.33
C GLU A 99 4.65 -10.71 -1.82
N LEU A 100 3.72 -11.36 -1.10
CA LEU A 100 3.61 -11.22 0.35
C LEU A 100 4.87 -11.76 1.05
N TYR A 101 5.39 -10.99 2.01
CA TYR A 101 6.50 -11.37 2.87
C TYR A 101 6.02 -11.50 4.32
N GLY A 102 5.71 -12.72 4.72
CA GLY A 102 5.23 -13.04 6.07
C GLY A 102 3.71 -12.92 6.21
N THR A 103 3.24 -12.62 7.41
CA THR A 103 1.81 -12.52 7.76
C THR A 103 1.44 -11.07 8.05
N VAL A 104 0.15 -10.74 7.87
CA VAL A 104 -0.39 -9.47 8.36
C VAL A 104 -0.42 -9.50 9.88
N SER A 105 0.07 -8.44 10.53
CA SER A 105 0.00 -8.28 11.98
C SER A 105 -1.40 -7.83 12.42
N SER A 106 -1.71 -7.98 13.70
CA SER A 106 -3.03 -7.66 14.26
C SER A 106 -3.41 -6.18 14.16
N ASP A 107 -2.42 -5.30 14.03
CA ASP A 107 -2.56 -3.85 13.83
C ASP A 107 -2.58 -3.45 12.34
N GLY A 108 -2.66 -4.44 11.44
CA GLY A 108 -2.88 -4.25 10.01
C GLY A 108 -1.62 -4.04 9.19
N TYR A 109 -0.43 -4.07 9.78
CA TYR A 109 0.80 -3.97 9.02
C TYR A 109 1.13 -5.28 8.30
N LEU A 110 1.74 -5.13 7.12
CA LEU A 110 2.31 -6.23 6.38
C LEU A 110 3.55 -5.75 5.63
N THR A 111 4.30 -6.71 5.11
CA THR A 111 5.43 -6.44 4.23
C THR A 111 5.24 -7.19 2.94
N VAL A 112 5.53 -6.53 1.83
CA VAL A 112 5.67 -7.17 0.52
C VAL A 112 7.13 -7.12 0.09
N LYS A 113 7.57 -8.07 -0.71
CA LYS A 113 8.91 -8.08 -1.31
C LYS A 113 8.83 -8.18 -2.82
N GLY A 114 9.83 -7.64 -3.51
CA GLY A 114 9.95 -7.79 -4.96
C GLY A 114 10.07 -9.26 -5.34
N ILE A 115 9.36 -9.67 -6.40
CA ILE A 115 9.40 -11.05 -6.91
C ILE A 115 10.82 -11.40 -7.40
N GLU A 116 11.46 -10.50 -8.15
CA GLU A 116 12.82 -10.69 -8.66
C GLU A 116 13.87 -10.06 -7.76
N TRP A 117 13.49 -9.06 -6.97
CA TRP A 117 14.38 -8.31 -6.08
C TRP A 117 14.03 -8.60 -4.62
N ALA A 118 14.44 -9.78 -4.12
CA ALA A 118 14.05 -10.25 -2.78
C ALA A 118 14.49 -9.31 -1.62
N GLY A 119 15.50 -8.47 -1.85
CA GLY A 119 15.94 -7.44 -0.91
C GLY A 119 15.03 -6.21 -0.87
N PHE A 120 14.30 -5.94 -1.97
CA PHE A 120 13.38 -4.84 -2.09
C PHE A 120 12.12 -5.14 -1.31
N LYS A 121 11.87 -4.39 -0.23
CA LYS A 121 10.73 -4.60 0.66
C LYS A 121 10.00 -3.29 0.87
N ILE A 122 8.67 -3.38 0.92
CA ILE A 122 7.81 -2.25 1.24
C ILE A 122 7.00 -2.61 2.48
N ARG A 123 7.03 -1.73 3.47
CA ARG A 123 6.09 -1.78 4.59
C ARG A 123 4.77 -1.16 4.16
N MET A 124 3.68 -1.86 4.41
CA MET A 124 2.32 -1.39 4.12
C MET A 124 1.43 -1.56 5.34
N ARG A 125 0.30 -0.85 5.36
CA ARG A 125 -0.68 -0.90 6.43
C ARG A 125 -2.09 -0.94 5.86
N LEU A 126 -2.91 -1.84 6.40
CA LEU A 126 -4.35 -1.91 6.19
C LEU A 126 -5.08 -1.32 7.40
N VAL A 127 -6.11 -0.52 7.15
CA VAL A 127 -7.02 -0.01 8.19
C VAL A 127 -8.44 -0.48 7.94
N LYS A 128 -9.20 -0.74 9.00
CA LYS A 128 -10.62 -1.08 8.90
C LYS A 128 -11.44 0.18 9.09
N GLU A 129 -12.02 0.70 8.02
CA GLU A 129 -12.99 1.77 8.07
C GLU A 129 -14.40 1.21 7.91
N LYS A 130 -15.22 1.39 8.95
CA LYS A 130 -16.57 0.79 9.04
C LYS A 130 -16.50 -0.74 8.93
N SER A 131 -16.77 -1.29 7.76
CA SER A 131 -16.80 -2.73 7.46
C SER A 131 -15.84 -3.14 6.35
N THR A 132 -14.99 -2.22 5.88
CA THR A 132 -14.10 -2.45 4.73
C THR A 132 -12.66 -2.22 5.15
N TRP A 133 -11.77 -3.12 4.72
CA TRP A 133 -10.34 -2.94 4.84
C TRP A 133 -9.82 -2.11 3.67
N LEU A 134 -9.01 -1.10 3.96
CA LEU A 134 -8.45 -0.18 2.98
C LEU A 134 -6.93 -0.12 3.16
N VAL A 135 -6.20 0.15 2.09
CA VAL A 135 -4.79 0.53 2.18
C VAL A 135 -4.69 1.91 2.79
N ASP A 136 -3.98 2.00 3.92
CA ASP A 136 -3.83 3.22 4.70
C ASP A 136 -2.40 3.73 4.74
N GLY A 137 -1.41 2.85 4.53
CA GLY A 137 -0.03 3.25 4.37
C GLY A 137 0.79 2.35 3.45
N SER A 138 1.82 2.92 2.85
CA SER A 138 2.80 2.28 1.99
C SER A 138 4.04 3.15 1.87
N GLY A 139 5.24 2.57 1.91
CA GLY A 139 6.48 3.33 1.82
C GLY A 139 6.57 4.34 2.96
N ILE A 140 6.62 5.63 2.64
CA ILE A 140 6.62 6.71 3.66
C ILE A 140 5.22 7.25 3.99
N ILE A 141 4.19 6.88 3.23
CA ILE A 141 2.83 7.40 3.41
C ILE A 141 2.19 6.70 4.60
N ASN A 142 1.88 7.44 5.65
CA ASN A 142 1.24 6.93 6.89
C ASN A 142 1.95 5.73 7.54
N ILE A 143 3.24 5.53 7.27
CA ILE A 143 4.09 4.56 7.96
C ILE A 143 5.09 5.32 8.83
N PRO A 144 5.09 5.14 10.16
CA PRO A 144 6.10 5.75 11.02
C PRO A 144 7.51 5.36 10.58
N GLU A 145 8.47 6.30 10.63
CA GLU A 145 9.86 6.04 10.21
C GLU A 145 10.48 4.79 10.86
N SER A 146 10.16 4.51 12.13
CA SER A 146 10.64 3.32 12.85
C SER A 146 10.10 1.99 12.32
N GLU A 147 9.01 2.03 11.55
CA GLU A 147 8.34 0.86 10.95
C GLU A 147 8.62 0.73 9.45
N GLN A 148 9.17 1.77 8.81
CA GLN A 148 9.49 1.76 7.39
C GLN A 148 10.53 0.68 7.07
N ALA A 149 10.42 0.10 5.89
CA ALA A 149 11.52 -0.68 5.35
C ALA A 149 12.71 0.26 5.07
N ILE A 150 13.91 -0.29 4.93
CA ILE A 150 15.05 0.50 4.46
C ILE A 150 14.71 0.99 3.05
N ARG A 151 14.76 2.30 2.82
CA ARG A 151 14.64 2.92 1.49
C ARG A 151 15.58 2.23 0.51
N GLN A 152 15.04 1.85 -0.64
CA GLN A 152 15.77 1.09 -1.66
C GLN A 152 16.47 2.01 -2.66
#